data_AF-A0A0F0LU08-F1
#
_entry.id   AF-A0A0F0LU08-F1
#
_cell.length_a   1.000
_cell.length_b   1.000
_cell.length_c   1.000
_cell.angle_alpha   90.00
_cell.angle_beta   90.00
_cell.angle_gamma   90.00
#
_symmetry.space_group_name_H-M   'P 1'
#
loop_
_entity.id
_entity.type
_entity.pdbx_description
1 polymer ?
#
loop_
_entity_poly.entity_id
_entity_poly.type
_entity_poly.pdbx_seq_one_letter_code
_entity_poly.pdbx_strand_id
1 'polypeptide(L)'
;MRVLLKFVIDCDADAAWRAVHSPRAAAELYGPLVEMRPLEPLPTRWEPGTDAAVDLVAAGITIGRQLIAITDRVVDGPDGQVRIVRDSGTPLTGPLAALDVWDHQMAISAAPGDPGRTLWRERLVIGGRAAPALWPGLWATWQWRATRIRALAPSWAHDPQL
;
A
#
# COMPACT_ATOMS: atom_id res chain seq x y z
N MET A 1 16.46 5.48 3.92
CA MET A 1 16.14 6.00 2.58
C MET A 1 14.64 6.11 2.40
N ARG A 2 14.15 6.85 1.40
CA ARG A 2 12.71 7.08 1.21
C ARG A 2 12.30 6.90 -0.25
N VAL A 3 11.09 6.40 -0.49
CA VAL A 3 10.41 6.46 -1.79
C VAL A 3 9.14 7.27 -1.58
N LEU A 4 8.89 8.23 -2.47
CA LEU A 4 7.75 9.15 -2.39
C LEU A 4 6.95 9.09 -3.68
N LEU A 5 5.63 9.05 -3.56
CA LEU A 5 4.70 9.18 -4.69
C LEU A 5 3.66 10.24 -4.36
N LYS A 6 3.23 10.99 -5.38
CA LYS A 6 2.11 11.93 -5.29
C LYS A 6 1.44 12.02 -6.65
N PHE A 7 0.15 11.71 -6.73
CA PHE A 7 -0.62 11.78 -7.97
C PHE A 7 -2.12 11.81 -7.70
N VAL A 8 -2.89 12.22 -8.71
CA VAL A 8 -4.36 12.17 -8.66
C VAL A 8 -4.86 10.88 -9.32
N ILE A 9 -5.87 10.26 -8.73
CA ILE A 9 -6.51 9.03 -9.22
C ILE A 9 -8.00 9.27 -9.45
N ASP A 10 -8.58 8.44 -10.31
CA ASP A 10 -9.94 8.61 -10.81
C ASP A 10 -10.96 7.84 -9.96
N CYS A 11 -11.12 8.28 -8.71
CA CYS A 11 -12.19 7.87 -7.80
C CYS A 11 -12.29 8.89 -6.67
N ASP A 12 -13.44 8.96 -6.00
CA ASP A 12 -13.59 9.77 -4.80
C ASP A 12 -12.73 9.24 -3.64
N ALA A 13 -12.51 10.09 -2.64
CA ALA A 13 -11.61 9.78 -1.54
C ALA A 13 -12.13 8.62 -0.66
N ASP A 14 -13.45 8.39 -0.60
CA ASP A 14 -14.04 7.30 0.18
C ASP A 14 -13.85 5.96 -0.50
N ALA A 15 -13.98 5.91 -1.83
CA ALA A 15 -13.63 4.74 -2.64
C ALA A 15 -12.15 4.38 -2.47
N ALA A 16 -11.26 5.38 -2.57
CA ALA A 16 -9.82 5.17 -2.32
C ALA A 16 -9.56 4.69 -0.89
N TRP A 17 -10.27 5.24 0.10
CA TRP A 17 -10.15 4.83 1.50
C TRP A 17 -10.60 3.38 1.72
N ARG A 18 -11.70 2.94 1.09
CA ARG A 18 -12.09 1.52 1.13
C ARG A 18 -11.05 0.63 0.46
N ALA A 19 -10.56 1.03 -0.71
CA ALA A 19 -9.61 0.25 -1.49
C ALA A 19 -8.28 0.03 -0.75
N VAL A 20 -7.73 1.04 -0.08
CA VAL A 20 -6.48 0.88 0.69
C VAL A 20 -6.61 -0.07 1.88
N HIS A 21 -7.84 -0.28 2.38
CA HIS A 21 -8.13 -1.27 3.43
C HIS A 21 -8.52 -2.64 2.86
N SER A 22 -8.57 -2.84 1.55
CA SER A 22 -8.94 -4.12 0.96
C SER A 22 -7.70 -4.98 0.71
N PRO A 23 -7.58 -6.17 1.33
CA PRO A 23 -6.48 -7.07 1.02
C PRO A 23 -6.52 -7.56 -0.44
N ARG A 24 -7.71 -7.68 -1.03
CA ARG A 24 -7.88 -7.97 -2.46
C ARG A 24 -7.25 -6.88 -3.32
N ALA A 25 -7.60 -5.61 -3.08
CA ALA A 25 -7.04 -4.50 -3.85
C ALA A 25 -5.51 -4.43 -3.68
N ALA A 26 -4.98 -4.68 -2.48
CA ALA A 26 -3.54 -4.75 -2.25
C ALA A 26 -2.85 -5.85 -3.08
N ALA A 27 -3.45 -7.04 -3.19
CA ALA A 27 -2.93 -8.13 -4.02
C ALA A 27 -2.89 -7.75 -5.51
N GLU A 28 -3.93 -7.10 -6.02
CA GLU A 28 -4.06 -6.72 -7.44
C GLU A 28 -3.03 -5.67 -7.91
N LEU A 29 -2.44 -4.93 -6.97
CA LEU A 29 -1.37 -3.97 -7.26
C LEU A 29 -0.06 -4.63 -7.69
N TYR A 30 0.18 -5.86 -7.27
CA TYR A 30 1.41 -6.59 -7.60
C TYR A 30 1.17 -7.72 -8.62
N GLY A 31 -0.08 -8.18 -8.75
CA GLY A 31 -0.48 -9.12 -9.78
C GLY A 31 -0.33 -8.56 -11.21
N PRO A 32 -0.04 -9.41 -12.22
CA PRO A 32 0.18 -10.85 -12.10
C PRO A 32 1.64 -11.23 -11.73
N LEU A 33 2.52 -10.25 -11.48
CA LEU A 33 3.96 -10.50 -11.29
C LEU A 33 4.30 -11.11 -9.94
N VAL A 34 3.64 -10.63 -8.89
CA VAL A 34 3.78 -11.16 -7.53
C VAL A 34 2.40 -11.48 -6.98
N GLU A 35 2.23 -12.72 -6.56
CA GLU A 35 1.05 -13.21 -5.87
C GLU A 35 1.23 -13.02 -4.36
N MET A 36 0.17 -12.54 -3.71
CA MET A 36 0.11 -12.42 -2.25
C MET A 36 -0.65 -13.64 -1.71
N ARG A 37 0.06 -14.60 -1.12
CA ARG A 37 -0.52 -15.82 -0.55
C ARG A 37 -0.63 -15.69 0.97
N PRO A 38 -1.84 -15.62 1.53
CA PRO A 38 -1.98 -15.47 2.97
C PRO A 38 -1.66 -16.78 3.69
N LEU A 39 -0.98 -16.67 4.85
CA LEU A 39 -0.69 -17.82 5.71
C LEU A 39 -1.90 -18.25 6.54
N GLU A 40 -2.78 -17.29 6.81
CA GLU A 40 -4.05 -17.45 7.51
C GLU A 40 -5.12 -16.64 6.77
N PRO A 41 -6.42 -16.97 6.87
CA PRO A 41 -7.47 -16.21 6.19
C PRO A 41 -7.34 -14.70 6.45
N LEU A 42 -7.23 -13.92 5.36
CA LEU A 42 -7.18 -12.46 5.48
C LEU A 42 -8.53 -11.92 5.92
N PRO A 43 -8.56 -10.80 6.67
CA PRO A 43 -9.82 -10.13 6.93
C PRO A 43 -10.45 -9.67 5.61
N THR A 44 -11.76 -9.41 5.60
CA THR A 44 -12.40 -8.80 4.43
C THR A 44 -11.90 -7.36 4.22
N ARG A 45 -11.62 -6.66 5.33
CA ARG A 45 -11.10 -5.31 5.41
C ARG A 45 -10.04 -5.22 6.51
N TRP A 46 -8.92 -4.55 6.25
CA TRP A 46 -7.95 -4.22 7.28
C TRP A 46 -8.57 -3.24 8.29
N GLU A 47 -8.47 -3.57 9.56
CA GLU A 47 -8.81 -2.68 10.67
C GLU A 47 -7.59 -2.47 11.55
N PRO A 48 -7.44 -1.28 12.18
CA PRO A 48 -6.35 -1.03 13.11
C PRO A 48 -6.25 -2.12 14.19
N GLY A 49 -5.07 -2.72 14.33
CA GLY A 49 -4.83 -3.83 15.27
C GLY A 49 -5.08 -5.23 14.68
N THR A 50 -5.46 -5.33 13.41
CA THR A 50 -5.44 -6.59 12.66
C THR A 50 -4.11 -6.73 11.93
N ASP A 51 -3.40 -7.81 12.22
CA ASP A 51 -2.16 -8.16 11.54
C ASP A 51 -2.34 -9.47 10.78
N ALA A 52 -1.73 -9.60 9.61
CA ALA A 52 -1.63 -10.90 8.94
C ALA A 52 -0.32 -11.06 8.20
N ALA A 53 0.14 -12.31 8.12
CA ALA A 53 1.33 -12.68 7.37
C ALA A 53 0.97 -13.20 5.99
N VAL A 54 1.71 -12.73 4.98
CA VAL A 54 1.57 -13.14 3.58
C VAL A 54 2.92 -13.57 3.01
N ASP A 55 2.91 -14.66 2.25
CA ASP A 55 4.00 -15.01 1.35
C ASP A 55 3.87 -14.19 0.06
N LEU A 56 5.00 -13.65 -0.40
CA LEU A 56 5.13 -13.01 -1.69
C LEU A 56 5.72 -14.04 -2.65
N VAL A 57 4.97 -14.41 -3.68
CA VAL A 57 5.33 -15.48 -4.61
C VAL A 57 5.48 -14.91 -6.01
N ALA A 58 6.65 -15.12 -6.63
CA ALA A 58 6.90 -14.75 -8.01
C ALA A 58 7.29 -16.01 -8.81
N ALA A 59 6.63 -16.24 -9.94
CA ALA A 59 6.84 -17.43 -10.78
C ALA A 59 6.80 -18.76 -10.00
N GLY A 60 5.92 -18.87 -8.99
CA GLY A 60 5.77 -20.05 -8.15
C GLY A 60 6.80 -20.19 -7.02
N ILE A 61 7.75 -19.27 -6.89
CA ILE A 61 8.79 -19.27 -5.86
C ILE A 61 8.47 -18.21 -4.81
N THR A 62 8.52 -18.58 -3.53
CA THR A 62 8.42 -17.61 -2.43
C THR A 62 9.67 -16.74 -2.39
N ILE A 63 9.52 -15.46 -2.72
CA ILE A 63 10.61 -14.47 -2.75
C ILE A 63 10.76 -13.72 -1.42
N GLY A 64 9.78 -13.85 -0.54
CA GLY A 64 9.80 -13.28 0.80
C GLY A 64 8.48 -13.47 1.52
N ARG A 65 8.46 -13.10 2.79
CA ARG A 65 7.28 -13.12 3.65
C ARG A 65 7.17 -11.78 4.34
N GLN A 66 5.98 -11.23 4.39
CA GLN A 66 5.69 -9.93 4.98
C GLN A 66 4.64 -10.10 6.07
N LEU A 67 4.91 -9.58 7.27
CA LEU A 67 3.86 -9.24 8.21
C LEU A 67 3.29 -7.89 7.80
N ILE A 68 1.98 -7.79 7.66
CA ILE A 68 1.25 -6.54 7.43
C ILE A 68 0.62 -6.14 8.76
N ALA A 69 0.84 -4.91 9.20
CA ALA A 69 0.29 -4.38 10.45
C ALA A 69 -0.15 -2.93 10.23
N ILE A 70 -1.48 -2.73 10.16
CA ILE A 70 -2.06 -1.46 9.72
C ILE A 70 -2.56 -0.65 10.91
N THR A 71 -2.33 0.66 10.82
CA THR A 71 -2.92 1.68 11.70
C THR A 71 -3.43 2.85 10.88
N ASP A 72 -4.46 3.52 11.39
CA ASP A 72 -5.05 4.69 10.75
C ASP A 72 -4.81 5.95 11.55
N ARG A 73 -4.72 7.08 10.85
CA ARG A 73 -4.82 8.41 11.44
C ARG A 73 -5.49 9.38 10.48
N VAL A 74 -6.19 10.35 11.03
CA VAL A 74 -6.76 11.47 10.29
C VAL A 74 -6.10 12.75 10.77
N VAL A 75 -5.73 13.61 9.84
CA VAL A 75 -5.15 14.93 10.14
C VAL A 75 -5.88 15.99 9.31
N ASP A 76 -6.03 17.18 9.88
CA ASP A 76 -6.55 18.33 9.15
C ASP A 76 -5.45 18.90 8.25
N GLY A 77 -5.79 19.13 6.98
CA GLY A 77 -4.96 19.80 6.00
C GLY A 77 -5.61 21.09 5.49
N PRO A 78 -4.87 21.91 4.73
CA PRO A 78 -5.39 23.15 4.17
C PRO A 78 -6.64 22.96 3.28
N ASP A 79 -6.69 21.83 2.58
CA ASP A 79 -7.75 21.48 1.62
C ASP A 79 -8.78 20.49 2.22
N GLY A 80 -8.80 20.33 3.54
CA GLY A 80 -9.67 19.40 4.27
C GLY A 80 -8.92 18.21 4.88
N GLN A 81 -9.69 17.19 5.31
CA GLN A 81 -9.12 16.04 6.01
C GLN A 81 -8.24 15.18 5.11
N VAL A 82 -7.09 14.78 5.65
CA VAL A 82 -6.20 13.78 5.06
C VAL A 82 -6.25 12.52 5.92
N ARG A 83 -6.73 11.43 5.34
CA ARG A 83 -6.77 10.11 5.98
C ARG A 83 -5.53 9.34 5.59
N ILE A 84 -4.87 8.72 6.57
CA ILE A 84 -3.57 8.09 6.37
C ILE A 84 -3.62 6.68 6.93
N VAL A 85 -3.36 5.71 6.07
CA VAL A 85 -3.05 4.32 6.44
C VAL A 85 -1.54 4.21 6.60
N ARG A 86 -1.09 3.58 7.68
CA ARG A 86 0.30 3.22 7.92
C ARG A 86 0.41 1.71 8.09
N ASP A 87 1.19 1.08 7.21
CA ASP A 87 1.70 -0.27 7.40
C ASP A 87 3.08 -0.19 8.08
N SER A 88 3.11 -0.61 9.34
CA SER A 88 4.33 -0.76 10.16
C SER A 88 4.70 -2.22 10.37
N GLY A 89 4.20 -3.11 9.52
CA GLY A 89 4.60 -4.50 9.46
C GLY A 89 6.09 -4.66 9.12
N THR A 90 6.57 -5.89 9.14
CA THR A 90 8.00 -6.19 8.96
C THR A 90 8.21 -7.33 7.95
N PRO A 91 9.24 -7.24 7.11
CA PRO A 91 9.68 -8.39 6.32
C PRO A 91 10.23 -9.50 7.22
N LEU A 92 9.64 -10.68 7.13
CA LEU A 92 9.99 -11.86 7.92
C LEU A 92 11.05 -12.74 7.24
N THR A 93 11.03 -12.81 5.90
CA THR A 93 12.00 -13.59 5.12
C THR A 93 12.32 -12.92 3.77
N GLY A 94 13.30 -13.45 3.05
CA GLY A 94 13.72 -12.95 1.74
C GLY A 94 14.63 -11.72 1.85
N PRO A 95 14.99 -11.09 0.71
CA PRO A 95 15.93 -9.96 0.69
C PRO A 95 15.51 -8.78 1.56
N LEU A 96 14.19 -8.55 1.69
CA LEU A 96 13.65 -7.45 2.48
C LEU A 96 13.86 -7.64 3.99
N ALA A 97 14.05 -8.86 4.49
CA ALA A 97 14.32 -9.13 5.91
C ALA A 97 15.70 -8.60 6.37
N ALA A 98 16.54 -8.13 5.45
CA ALA A 98 17.79 -7.44 5.77
C ALA A 98 17.60 -5.93 6.10
N LEU A 99 16.36 -5.42 6.06
CA LEU A 99 16.03 -4.05 6.43
C LEU A 99 15.75 -3.95 7.93
N ASP A 100 16.27 -2.89 8.57
CA ASP A 100 16.02 -2.61 9.99
C ASP A 100 14.72 -1.80 10.20
N VAL A 101 14.22 -1.16 9.15
CA VAL A 101 13.03 -0.31 9.19
C VAL A 101 12.19 -0.54 7.95
N TRP A 102 10.89 -0.70 8.17
CA TRP A 102 9.83 -0.63 7.17
C TRP A 102 8.71 0.26 7.71
N ASP A 103 8.46 1.41 7.07
CA ASP A 103 7.37 2.33 7.40
C ASP A 103 6.72 2.81 6.10
N HIS A 104 5.61 2.18 5.72
CA HIS A 104 4.84 2.55 4.54
C HIS A 104 3.59 3.33 4.94
N GLN A 105 3.43 4.52 4.38
CA GLN A 105 2.25 5.35 4.60
C GLN A 105 1.59 5.71 3.29
N MET A 106 0.26 5.65 3.28
CA MET A 106 -0.60 6.02 2.16
C MET A 106 -1.58 7.08 2.66
N ALA A 107 -1.55 8.26 2.05
CA ALA A 107 -2.36 9.41 2.45
C ALA A 107 -3.35 9.79 1.35
N ILE A 108 -4.62 9.82 1.72
CA ILE A 108 -5.79 9.96 0.86
C ILE A 108 -6.55 11.22 1.27
N SER A 109 -6.83 12.09 0.30
CA SER A 109 -7.75 13.23 0.44
C SER A 109 -8.45 13.49 -0.87
N ALA A 110 -9.49 14.33 -0.87
CA ALA A 110 -10.02 14.90 -2.09
C ALA A 110 -8.90 15.59 -2.90
N ALA A 111 -9.01 15.54 -4.23
CA ALA A 111 -8.13 16.29 -5.11
C ALA A 111 -8.48 17.79 -5.03
N PRO A 112 -7.48 18.69 -4.97
CA PRO A 112 -7.75 20.12 -4.95
C PRO A 112 -8.58 20.55 -6.17
N GLY A 113 -9.71 21.19 -5.93
CA GLY A 113 -10.62 21.66 -6.97
C GLY A 113 -11.52 20.58 -7.60
N ASP A 114 -11.40 19.31 -7.20
CA ASP A 114 -12.22 18.21 -7.72
C ASP A 114 -12.48 17.14 -6.64
N PRO A 115 -13.57 17.28 -5.85
CA PRO A 115 -13.94 16.30 -4.83
C PRO A 115 -14.26 14.90 -5.36
N GLY A 116 -14.56 14.77 -6.66
CA GLY A 116 -14.83 13.48 -7.31
C GLY A 116 -13.56 12.67 -7.57
N ARG A 117 -12.38 13.27 -7.36
CA ARG A 117 -11.07 12.63 -7.54
C ARG A 117 -10.27 12.62 -6.25
N THR A 118 -9.28 11.76 -6.19
CA THR A 118 -8.46 11.57 -4.99
C THR A 118 -7.03 12.03 -5.22
N LEU A 119 -6.50 12.86 -4.33
CA LEU A 119 -5.07 13.08 -4.18
C LEU A 119 -4.46 11.93 -3.37
N TRP A 120 -3.79 11.03 -4.08
CA TRP A 120 -3.08 9.88 -3.53
C TRP A 120 -1.60 10.22 -3.28
N ARG A 121 -1.09 9.90 -2.10
CA ARG A 121 0.32 10.07 -1.74
C ARG A 121 0.84 8.85 -1.02
N GLU A 122 2.10 8.52 -1.29
CA GLU A 122 2.79 7.46 -0.55
C GLU A 122 4.16 7.90 -0.06
N ARG A 123 4.53 7.34 1.08
CA ARG A 123 5.88 7.40 1.62
C ARG A 123 6.26 6.02 2.12
N LEU A 124 7.26 5.42 1.51
CA LEU A 124 7.97 4.29 2.08
C LEU A 124 9.27 4.80 2.69
N VAL A 125 9.53 4.44 3.95
CA VAL A 125 10.85 4.61 4.58
C VAL A 125 11.42 3.25 4.87
N ILE A 126 12.65 3.06 4.38
CA ILE A 126 13.47 1.88 4.66
C ILE A 126 14.76 2.27 5.37
N GLY A 127 15.25 1.39 6.22
CA GLY A 127 16.44 1.63 7.04
C GLY A 127 17.37 0.42 7.10
N GLY A 128 18.55 0.64 7.67
CA GLY A 128 19.58 -0.38 7.82
C GLY A 128 20.60 -0.42 6.71
N ARG A 129 21.62 -1.27 6.92
CA ARG A 129 22.82 -1.33 6.05
C ARG A 129 22.52 -1.82 4.64
N ALA A 130 21.48 -2.65 4.47
CA ALA A 130 21.05 -3.16 3.18
C ALA A 130 20.19 -2.15 2.38
N ALA A 131 19.63 -1.11 3.02
CA ALA A 131 18.70 -0.18 2.39
C ALA A 131 19.24 0.46 1.09
N PRO A 132 20.50 0.92 0.99
CA PRO A 132 21.04 1.47 -0.26
C PRO A 132 21.03 0.51 -1.43
N ALA A 133 21.31 -0.77 -1.19
CA ALA A 133 21.32 -1.79 -2.24
C ALA A 133 19.89 -2.16 -2.69
N LEU A 134 18.94 -2.20 -1.76
CA LEU A 134 17.54 -2.59 -2.04
C LEU A 134 16.68 -1.44 -2.57
N TRP A 135 17.07 -0.19 -2.32
CA TRP A 135 16.28 0.99 -2.65
C TRP A 135 15.93 1.12 -4.14
N PRO A 136 16.82 0.89 -5.13
CA PRO A 136 16.48 1.02 -6.54
C PRO A 136 15.36 0.05 -6.97
N GLY A 137 15.41 -1.19 -6.47
CA GLY A 137 14.37 -2.20 -6.72
C GLY A 137 13.03 -1.79 -6.10
N LEU A 138 13.04 -1.37 -4.83
CA LEU A 138 11.84 -0.87 -4.17
C LEU A 138 11.27 0.39 -4.85
N TRP A 139 12.12 1.30 -5.31
CA TRP A 139 11.69 2.47 -6.07
C TRP A 139 10.97 2.08 -7.35
N ALA A 140 11.52 1.13 -8.12
CA ALA A 140 10.90 0.62 -9.34
C ALA A 140 9.56 -0.07 -9.07
N THR A 141 9.48 -0.90 -8.04
CA THR A 141 8.22 -1.52 -7.58
C THR A 141 7.18 -0.48 -7.20
N TRP A 142 7.58 0.63 -6.56
CA TRP A 142 6.67 1.73 -6.24
C TRP A 142 6.18 2.47 -7.50
N GLN A 143 7.03 2.66 -8.52
CA GLN A 143 6.56 3.23 -9.78
C GLN A 143 5.54 2.33 -10.46
N TRP A 144 5.78 1.01 -10.49
CA TRP A 144 4.80 0.03 -10.95
C TRP A 144 3.50 0.11 -10.15
N ARG A 145 3.59 0.15 -8.82
CA ARG A 145 2.43 0.28 -7.95
C ARG A 145 1.62 1.54 -8.27
N ALA A 146 2.28 2.66 -8.55
CA ALA A 146 1.63 3.89 -8.99
C ALA A 146 0.90 3.76 -10.35
N THR A 147 1.41 2.99 -11.31
CA THR A 147 0.70 2.75 -12.57
C THR A 147 -0.51 1.85 -12.34
N ARG A 148 -0.38 0.81 -11.51
CA ARG A 148 -1.46 -0.11 -11.14
C ARG A 148 -2.59 0.59 -10.38
N ILE A 149 -2.26 1.45 -9.42
CA ILE A 149 -3.26 2.26 -8.72
C ILE A 149 -4.07 3.10 -9.71
N ARG A 150 -3.39 3.82 -10.62
CA ARG A 150 -4.11 4.66 -11.61
C ARG A 150 -5.03 3.84 -12.50
N ALA A 151 -4.62 2.63 -12.86
CA ALA A 151 -5.42 1.75 -13.70
C ALA A 151 -6.63 1.15 -12.98
N LEU A 152 -6.50 0.84 -11.68
CA LEU A 152 -7.55 0.20 -10.89
C LEU A 152 -8.49 1.19 -10.19
N ALA A 153 -8.05 2.44 -9.94
CA ALA A 153 -8.85 3.42 -9.22
C ALA A 153 -10.29 3.62 -9.76
N PRO A 154 -10.53 3.70 -11.09
CA PRO A 154 -11.88 3.82 -11.63
C PRO A 154 -12.84 2.72 -11.17
N SER A 155 -12.35 1.49 -10.95
CA SER A 155 -13.21 0.38 -10.54
C SER A 155 -13.56 0.38 -9.05
N TRP A 156 -12.80 1.09 -8.20
CA TRP A 156 -13.02 1.08 -6.75
C TRP A 156 -14.33 1.74 -6.31
N ALA A 157 -14.91 2.59 -7.15
CA ALA A 157 -16.24 3.15 -6.92
C ALA A 157 -17.34 2.05 -6.96
N HIS A 158 -17.08 0.95 -7.66
CA HIS A 158 -18.01 -0.17 -7.82
C HIS A 158 -17.74 -1.34 -6.87
N ASP A 159 -16.68 -1.27 -6.08
CA ASP A 159 -16.39 -2.28 -5.08
C ASP A 159 -17.48 -2.26 -3.99
N PRO A 160 -17.97 -3.44 -3.55
CA PRO A 160 -19.02 -3.52 -2.55
C PRO A 160 -18.62 -2.79 -1.26
N GLN A 161 -19.58 -2.13 -0.62
CA GLN A 161 -19.40 -1.61 0.73
C GLN A 161 -19.26 -2.82 1.66
N LEU A 162 -18.06 -3.00 2.20
CA LEU A 162 -17.73 -4.06 3.16
C LEU A 162 -18.27 -3.71 4.55
#